data_AF-A0A9D6V5T3-F1
#
_entry.id   AF-A0A9D6V5T3-F1
#
_cell.length_a   1.000
_cell.length_b   1.000
_cell.length_c   1.000
_cell.angle_alpha   90.00
_cell.angle_beta   90.00
_cell.angle_gamma   90.00
#
_symmetry.space_group_name_H-M   'P 1'
#
loop_
_entity.id
_entity.type
_entity.pdbx_description
1 polymer ?
#
loop_
_entity_poly.entity_id
_entity_poly.type
_entity_poly.pdbx_seq_one_letter_code
_entity_poly.pdbx_strand_id
1 'polypeptide(L)'
;MIWNHVLQATFGYLACDALQWSRSGILLCALVTSALQGIDTFRFYKGLRNRFASDFVAVEDGRFAAFQRESLYKFGQLFVFKVLWYGGISMAVATIAR
;
A
#
# COMPACT_ATOMS: atom_id res chain seq x y z
N MET A 1 -11.54 0.35 -0.08
CA MET A 1 -10.71 1.28 0.73
C MET A 1 -11.12 1.33 2.21
N ILE A 2 -12.42 1.23 2.56
CA ILE A 2 -12.85 1.23 3.97
C ILE A 2 -12.27 0.04 4.76
N TRP A 3 -12.23 -1.15 4.13
CA TRP A 3 -11.66 -2.36 4.72
C TRP A 3 -10.19 -2.23 5.14
N ASN A 4 -9.39 -1.46 4.40
CA ASN A 4 -7.98 -1.22 4.77
C ASN A 4 -7.87 -0.37 6.04
N HIS A 5 -8.80 0.56 6.27
CA HIS A 5 -8.83 1.34 7.50
C HIS A 5 -9.22 0.45 8.68
N VAL A 6 -10.26 -0.38 8.52
CA VAL A 6 -10.70 -1.33 9.54
C VAL A 6 -9.57 -2.31 9.90
N LEU A 7 -8.93 -2.93 8.90
CA LEU A 7 -7.84 -3.88 9.13
C LEU A 7 -6.66 -3.26 9.88
N GLN A 8 -6.27 -2.04 9.51
CA GLN A 8 -5.12 -1.35 10.12
C GLN A 8 -5.47 -0.82 11.52
N ALA A 9 -6.72 -0.41 11.76
CA ALA A 9 -7.21 -0.06 13.08
C ALA A 9 -7.27 -1.29 14.00
N THR A 10 -7.82 -2.41 13.52
CA THR A 10 -7.84 -3.68 14.27
C THR A 10 -6.42 -4.18 14.55
N PHE A 11 -5.51 -4.09 13.58
CA PHE A 11 -4.10 -4.43 13.79
C PHE A 11 -3.46 -3.52 14.85
N GLY A 12 -3.70 -2.20 14.77
CA GLY A 12 -3.24 -1.24 15.77
C GLY A 12 -3.72 -1.56 17.18
N TYR A 13 -4.99 -1.93 17.31
CA TYR A 13 -5.62 -2.32 18.57
C TYR A 13 -5.04 -3.63 19.13
N LEU A 14 -4.93 -4.68 18.29
CA LEU A 14 -4.43 -6.00 18.72
C LEU A 14 -2.92 -6.02 19.00
N ALA A 15 -2.16 -5.16 18.35
CA ALA A 15 -0.71 -5.06 18.50
C ALA A 15 -0.28 -3.82 19.32
N CYS A 16 -1.16 -3.30 20.19
CA CYS A 16 -0.94 -2.04 20.91
C CYS A 16 0.35 -2.04 21.77
N ASP A 17 0.75 -3.19 22.32
CA ASP A 17 1.99 -3.35 23.08
C ASP A 17 3.25 -3.35 22.21
N ALA A 18 3.14 -3.90 20.99
CA ALA A 18 4.25 -4.01 20.04
C ALA A 18 4.44 -2.73 19.21
N LEU A 19 3.37 -1.99 18.94
CA LEU A 19 3.36 -0.76 18.16
C LEU A 19 3.62 0.47 19.04
N GLN A 20 4.85 0.53 19.55
CA GLN A 20 5.36 1.69 20.29
C GLN A 20 5.99 2.72 19.35
N TRP A 21 6.02 3.99 19.76
CA TRP A 21 6.83 5.06 19.15
C TRP A 21 8.35 4.87 19.37
N SER A 22 8.80 3.62 19.33
CA SER A 22 10.19 3.20 19.32
C SER A 22 10.61 2.82 17.90
N ARG A 23 11.92 2.77 17.63
CA ARG A 23 12.43 2.37 16.31
C ARG A 23 11.92 0.99 15.88
N SER A 24 11.86 0.04 16.81
CA SER A 24 11.38 -1.31 16.54
C SER A 24 9.88 -1.35 16.24
N GLY A 25 9.06 -0.60 16.98
CA GLY A 25 7.61 -0.51 16.74
C GLY A 25 7.29 0.14 15.39
N ILE A 26 7.99 1.22 15.04
CA ILE A 26 7.84 1.90 13.74
C ILE A 26 8.26 0.97 12.59
N LEU A 27 9.37 0.26 12.72
CA LEU A 27 9.84 -0.68 11.70
C LEU A 27 8.87 -1.86 11.53
N LEU A 28 8.36 -2.42 12.62
CA LEU A 28 7.35 -3.48 12.59
C LEU A 28 6.08 -3.00 11.89
N CYS A 29 5.61 -1.81 12.23
CA CYS A 29 4.46 -1.18 11.58
C CYS A 29 4.70 -1.02 10.07
N ALA A 30 5.83 -0.42 9.70
CA ALA A 30 6.19 -0.19 8.30
C ALA A 30 6.25 -1.50 7.51
N LEU A 31 6.81 -2.58 8.08
CA LEU A 31 6.88 -3.89 7.44
C LEU A 31 5.50 -4.49 7.21
N VAL A 32 4.65 -4.52 8.24
CA VAL A 32 3.30 -5.10 8.15
C VAL A 32 2.43 -4.31 7.19
N THR A 33 2.43 -2.98 7.30
CA THR A 33 1.68 -2.13 6.39
C THR A 33 2.22 -2.24 4.96
N SER A 34 3.53 -2.34 4.76
CA SER A 34 4.11 -2.56 3.42
C SER A 34 3.65 -3.88 2.81
N ALA A 35 3.61 -4.97 3.57
CA ALA A 35 3.13 -6.25 3.08
C ALA A 35 1.65 -6.18 2.65
N LEU A 36 0.79 -5.59 3.50
CA LEU A 36 -0.63 -5.45 3.22
C LEU A 36 -0.92 -4.54 2.02
N GLN A 37 -0.32 -3.34 1.98
CA GLN A 37 -0.53 -2.40 0.87
C GLN A 37 0.14 -2.89 -0.43
N GLY A 38 1.19 -3.73 -0.30
CA GLY A 38 1.91 -4.29 -1.44
C GLY A 38 1.03 -5.27 -2.22
N ILE A 39 0.33 -6.15 -1.51
CA ILE A 39 -0.65 -7.08 -2.11
C ILE A 39 -1.73 -6.30 -2.87
N ASP A 40 -2.30 -5.26 -2.27
CA ASP A 40 -3.34 -4.45 -2.91
C ASP A 40 -2.83 -3.70 -4.14
N THR A 41 -1.64 -3.10 -4.03
CA THR A 41 -1.04 -2.35 -5.14
C THR A 41 -0.68 -3.28 -6.29
N PHE A 42 -0.20 -4.49 -6.00
CA PHE A 42 0.07 -5.52 -7.00
C PHE A 42 -1.22 -6.01 -7.69
N ARG A 43 -2.29 -6.28 -6.92
CA ARG A 43 -3.59 -6.67 -7.48
C ARG A 43 -4.16 -5.60 -8.40
N PHE A 44 -4.05 -4.33 -8.00
CA PHE A 44 -4.48 -3.20 -8.82
C PHE A 44 -3.63 -3.08 -10.09
N TYR A 45 -2.31 -3.18 -9.99
CA TYR A 45 -1.41 -3.16 -11.14
C TYR A 45 -1.74 -4.28 -12.14
N LYS A 46 -1.95 -5.51 -11.67
CA LYS A 46 -2.33 -6.64 -12.53
C LYS A 46 -3.67 -6.39 -13.23
N GLY A 47 -4.65 -5.85 -12.50
CA GLY A 47 -5.95 -5.47 -13.07
C GLY A 47 -5.83 -4.38 -14.14
N LEU A 48 -5.01 -3.35 -13.89
CA LEU A 48 -4.75 -2.27 -14.82
C LEU A 48 -4.04 -2.80 -16.08
N ARG A 49 -2.97 -3.58 -15.91
CA ARG A 49 -2.24 -4.21 -17.01
C ARG A 49 -3.16 -5.06 -17.89
N ASN A 50 -4.04 -5.87 -17.30
CA ASN A 50 -4.96 -6.71 -18.05
C ASN A 50 -5.97 -5.89 -18.87
N ARG A 51 -6.48 -4.77 -18.33
CA ARG A 51 -7.38 -3.86 -19.06
C ARG A 51 -6.66 -3.12 -20.19
N PHE A 52 -5.44 -2.63 -19.94
CA PHE A 52 -4.65 -2.00 -21.00
C PHE A 52 -4.27 -2.99 -22.10
N ALA A 53 -3.98 -4.26 -21.75
CA ALA A 53 -3.71 -5.29 -22.75
C ALA A 53 -4.94 -5.65 -23.61
N SER A 54 -6.16 -5.55 -23.07
CA SER A 54 -7.39 -5.79 -23.83
C SER A 54 -7.82 -4.60 -24.69
N ASP A 55 -7.59 -3.36 -24.23
CA ASP A 55 -8.00 -2.15 -24.95
C ASP A 55 -7.04 -1.75 -26.08
N PHE A 56 -5.79 -2.24 -26.07
CA PHE A 56 -4.73 -1.86 -27.01
C PHE A 56 -4.19 -3.04 -27.84
N VAL A 57 -5.06 -3.81 -28.47
CA VAL A 57 -4.65 -4.82 -29.48
C VAL A 57 -3.97 -4.17 -30.71
N ALA A 58 -3.94 -2.84 -30.84
CA ALA A 58 -3.57 -2.16 -32.09
C ALA A 58 -2.53 -1.01 -32.02
N VAL A 59 -1.91 -0.67 -30.88
CA VAL A 59 -1.01 0.52 -30.83
C VAL A 59 0.39 0.20 -30.30
N GLU A 60 1.35 0.33 -31.22
CA GLU A 60 2.80 0.51 -31.08
C GLU A 60 3.42 0.34 -29.67
N ASP A 61 4.26 -0.70 -29.54
CA ASP A 61 5.02 -1.11 -28.35
C ASP A 61 5.72 0.03 -27.56
N GLY A 62 6.06 1.13 -28.23
CA GLY A 62 6.73 2.28 -27.62
C GLY A 62 5.88 3.07 -26.61
N ARG A 63 4.57 3.22 -26.84
CA ARG A 63 3.67 3.96 -25.92
C ARG A 63 3.34 3.15 -24.67
N PHE A 64 3.27 1.83 -24.81
CA PHE A 64 3.05 0.92 -23.70
C PHE A 64 4.25 0.91 -22.74
N ALA A 65 5.48 0.93 -23.27
CA ALA A 65 6.70 1.00 -22.46
C ALA A 65 6.81 2.33 -21.69
N ALA A 66 6.48 3.46 -22.31
CA ALA A 66 6.44 4.77 -21.66
C ALA A 66 5.37 4.81 -20.54
N PHE A 67 4.18 4.29 -20.80
CA PHE A 67 3.10 4.16 -19.82
C PHE A 67 3.50 3.27 -18.62
N GLN A 68 4.18 2.14 -18.87
CA GLN A 68 4.70 1.29 -17.79
C GLN A 68 5.71 2.02 -16.90
N ARG A 69 6.61 2.82 -17.50
CA ARG A 69 7.63 3.55 -16.73
C ARG A 69 7.04 4.66 -15.88
N GLU A 70 6.15 5.48 -16.44
CA GLU A 70 5.47 6.54 -15.71
C GLU A 70 4.54 5.98 -14.62
N SER A 71 3.84 4.88 -14.93
CA SER A 71 2.95 4.24 -13.97
C SER A 71 3.72 3.63 -12.81
N LEU A 72 4.88 3.00 -13.03
CA LEU A 72 5.72 2.44 -11.95
C LEU A 72 6.15 3.51 -10.94
N TYR A 73 6.59 4.68 -11.39
CA TYR A 73 6.97 5.77 -10.49
C TYR A 73 5.77 6.26 -9.67
N LYS A 74 4.62 6.53 -10.33
CA LYS A 74 3.38 6.96 -9.66
C LYS A 74 2.86 5.89 -8.68
N PHE A 75 2.98 4.61 -9.03
CA PHE A 75 2.63 3.48 -8.16
C PHE A 75 3.55 3.38 -6.96
N GLY A 76 4.85 3.56 -7.14
CA GLY A 76 5.83 3.62 -6.05
C GLY A 76 5.50 4.74 -5.07
N GLN A 77 5.22 5.95 -5.57
CA GLN A 77 4.84 7.09 -4.74
C GLN A 77 3.53 6.81 -3.98
N LEU A 78 2.49 6.32 -4.67
CA LEU A 78 1.21 5.96 -4.03
C LEU A 78 1.38 4.86 -2.98
N PHE A 79 2.25 3.89 -3.22
CA PHE A 79 2.56 2.84 -2.27
C PHE A 79 3.19 3.41 -1.00
N VAL A 80 4.21 4.27 -1.12
CA VAL A 80 4.85 4.92 0.02
C VAL A 80 3.84 5.74 0.83
N PHE A 81 3.00 6.54 0.16
CA PHE A 81 1.94 7.30 0.82
C PHE A 81 0.96 6.40 1.57
N LYS A 82 0.55 5.27 0.97
CA LYS A 82 -0.32 4.31 1.64
C LYS A 82 0.34 3.70 2.86
N VAL A 83 1.62 3.32 2.78
CA VAL A 83 2.35 2.76 3.92
C VAL A 83 2.41 3.76 5.07
N LEU A 84 2.75 5.01 4.78
CA LEU A 84 2.79 6.07 5.79
C LEU A 84 1.42 6.35 6.39
N TRP A 85 0.37 6.46 5.56
CA TRP A 85 -0.98 6.75 6.02
C TRP A 85 -1.54 5.63 6.89
N TYR A 86 -1.54 4.41 6.38
CA TYR A 86 -2.13 3.27 7.08
C TYR A 86 -1.28 2.82 8.27
N GLY A 87 0.05 2.91 8.18
CA GLY A 87 0.92 2.69 9.32
C GLY A 87 0.72 3.75 10.40
N GLY A 88 0.50 5.00 10.01
CA GLY A 88 0.13 6.09 10.92
C GLY A 88 -1.19 5.80 11.65
N ILE A 89 -2.20 5.27 10.95
CA ILE A 89 -3.47 4.85 11.58
C ILE A 89 -3.22 3.76 12.63
N SER A 90 -2.46 2.71 12.29
CA SER A 90 -2.16 1.63 13.24
C SER A 90 -1.42 2.14 14.48
N MET A 91 -0.44 3.03 14.31
CA MET A 91 0.30 3.64 15.41
C MET A 91 -0.59 4.55 16.27
N ALA A 92 -1.47 5.34 15.65
CA ALA A 92 -2.40 6.20 16.36
C ALA A 92 -3.41 5.39 17.19
N VAL A 93 -3.99 4.34 16.60
CA VAL A 93 -4.90 3.44 17.32
C VAL A 93 -4.20 2.70 18.45
N ALA A 94 -2.99 2.19 18.23
CA ALA A 94 -2.17 1.58 19.27
C ALA A 94 -1.88 2.54 20.44
N THR A 95 -1.72 3.83 20.15
CA THR A 95 -1.50 4.88 21.16
C THR A 95 -2.77 5.16 21.97
N ILE A 96 -3.95 5.16 21.33
CA ILE A 96 -5.24 5.41 21.99
C ILE A 96 -5.69 4.19 22.81
N ALA A 97 -5.39 2.98 22.34
CA ALA A 97 -5.81 1.73 22.96
C ALA A 97 -4.98 1.33 24.20
N ARG A 98 -3.87 2.02 24.44
CA ARG A 98 -3.01 1.83 25.62
C ARG A 98 -3.48 2.71 26.77
#